data_AF-A0A818GGN8-F1
#
_entry.id   AF-A0A818GGN8-F1
#
_cell.length_a   1.000
_cell.length_b   1.000
_cell.length_c   1.000
_cell.angle_alpha   90.00
_cell.angle_beta   90.00
_cell.angle_gamma   90.00
#
_symmetry.space_group_name_H-M   'P 1'
#
loop_
_entity.id
_entity.type
_entity.pdbx_description
1 polymer ?
#
loop_
_entity_poly.entity_id
_entity_poly.type
_entity_poly.pdbx_seq_one_letter_code
_entity_poly.pdbx_strand_id
1 'polypeptide(L)'
;GGETYDLIPNGSSKDVTYSNLYEFIKRYAEFRMIHLVEQSLQHLRLGVYDVLPSTSLDYLSPEDFRLLLNGTSNIKKGYGTFSIGVKHHL
;
A
#
# COMPACT_ATOMS: atom_id res chain seq x y z
N GLY A 1 -3.30 -5.92 -23.55
CA GLY A 1 -3.57 -5.29 -22.26
C GLY A 1 -4.31 -4.00 -22.51
N GLY A 2 -5.63 -4.01 -22.40
CA GLY A 2 -6.50 -2.89 -22.77
C GLY A 2 -7.94 -3.16 -22.35
N GLU A 3 -8.12 -3.81 -21.20
CA GLU A 3 -9.43 -4.07 -20.63
C GLU A 3 -9.95 -2.76 -20.04
N THR A 4 -11.12 -2.31 -20.51
CA THR A 4 -11.78 -1.11 -20.00
C THR A 4 -12.70 -1.54 -18.86
N TYR A 5 -12.58 -0.85 -17.72
CA TYR A 5 -13.37 -1.16 -16.53
C TYR A 5 -14.22 0.03 -16.12
N ASP A 6 -15.49 -0.26 -15.92
CA ASP A 6 -16.46 0.69 -15.41
C ASP A 6 -16.30 0.83 -13.89
N LEU A 7 -15.88 2.02 -13.42
CA LEU A 7 -15.72 2.33 -11.99
C LEU A 7 -17.06 2.41 -11.23
N ILE A 8 -18.16 2.57 -11.98
CA ILE A 8 -19.54 2.56 -11.50
C ILE A 8 -20.41 1.87 -12.57
N PRO A 9 -21.58 1.33 -12.23
CA PRO A 9 -22.50 0.77 -13.23
C PRO A 9 -22.82 1.79 -14.33
N ASN A 10 -22.62 1.38 -15.59
CA ASN A 10 -22.77 2.24 -16.77
C ASN A 10 -21.87 3.49 -16.78
N GLY A 11 -20.69 3.38 -16.15
CA GLY A 11 -19.73 4.49 -16.03
C GLY A 11 -19.19 4.97 -17.37
N SER A 12 -19.08 4.08 -18.36
CA SER A 12 -18.67 4.42 -19.72
C SER A 12 -19.55 5.47 -20.42
N SER A 13 -20.81 5.67 -19.98
CA SER A 13 -21.72 6.69 -20.51
C SER A 13 -21.81 7.95 -19.65
N LYS A 14 -20.99 8.07 -18.60
CA LYS A 14 -21.00 9.21 -17.68
C LYS A 14 -19.69 9.98 -17.74
N ASP A 15 -19.78 11.22 -18.22
CA ASP A 15 -18.62 12.11 -18.26
C ASP A 15 -18.17 12.56 -16.86
N VAL A 16 -16.86 12.72 -16.73
CA VAL A 16 -16.24 13.28 -15.52
C VAL A 16 -16.31 14.80 -15.58
N THR A 17 -16.99 15.41 -14.61
CA THR A 17 -17.17 16.86 -14.45
C THR A 17 -16.48 17.33 -13.17
N TYR A 18 -16.22 18.63 -13.02
CA TYR A 18 -15.63 19.18 -11.79
C TYR A 18 -16.41 18.82 -10.52
N SER A 19 -17.74 18.66 -10.63
CA SER A 19 -18.61 18.27 -9.52
C SER A 19 -18.47 16.79 -9.12
N ASN A 20 -18.02 15.90 -10.02
CA ASN A 20 -17.89 14.47 -9.75
C ASN A 20 -16.43 13.96 -9.74
N LEU A 21 -15.47 14.83 -10.08
CA LEU A 21 -14.05 14.51 -10.22
C LEU A 21 -13.46 13.87 -8.96
N TYR A 22 -13.76 14.42 -7.78
CA TYR A 22 -13.26 13.89 -6.51
C TYR A 22 -13.64 12.41 -6.33
N GLU A 23 -14.91 12.11 -6.58
CA GLU A 23 -15.44 10.77 -6.42
C GLU A 23 -14.90 9.81 -7.49
N PHE A 24 -14.71 10.29 -8.72
CA PHE A 24 -14.03 9.53 -9.76
C PHE A 24 -12.60 9.14 -9.35
N ILE A 25 -11.81 10.10 -8.86
CA ILE A 25 -10.43 9.86 -8.41
C ILE A 25 -10.40 8.83 -7.28
N LYS A 26 -11.30 8.98 -6.31
CA LYS A 26 -11.42 8.04 -5.18
C LYS A 26 -11.69 6.61 -5.66
N ARG A 27 -12.71 6.42 -6.51
CA ARG A 27 -13.05 5.09 -7.06
C ARG A 27 -11.95 4.52 -7.94
N TYR A 28 -11.30 5.37 -8.73
CA TYR A 28 -10.18 4.94 -9.56
C TYR A 28 -9.02 4.44 -8.72
N ALA A 29 -8.65 5.17 -7.65
CA ALA A 29 -7.59 4.74 -6.74
C ALA A 29 -7.95 3.39 -6.07
N GLU A 30 -9.16 3.25 -5.55
CA GLU A 30 -9.65 2.02 -4.94
C GLU A 30 -9.65 0.83 -5.92
N PHE A 31 -10.09 1.06 -7.15
CA PHE A 31 -10.08 0.05 -8.20
C PHE A 31 -8.65 -0.41 -8.51
N ARG A 32 -7.73 0.54 -8.70
CA ARG A 32 -6.33 0.26 -9.05
C ARG A 32 -5.55 -0.41 -7.92
N MET A 33 -5.80 -0.03 -6.67
CA MET A 33 -5.05 -0.50 -5.51
C MET A 33 -5.60 -1.81 -4.93
N ILE A 34 -6.92 -2.02 -5.00
CA ILE A 34 -7.58 -3.17 -4.38
C ILE A 34 -8.15 -4.10 -5.44
N HIS A 35 -9.09 -3.62 -6.27
CA HIS A 35 -9.91 -4.51 -7.12
C HIS A 35 -9.09 -5.28 -8.16
N LEU A 36 -8.10 -4.63 -8.80
CA LEU A 36 -7.23 -5.30 -9.79
C LEU A 36 -6.39 -6.45 -9.21
N VAL A 37 -6.16 -6.44 -7.90
CA VAL A 37 -5.26 -7.39 -7.22
C VAL A 37 -5.96 -8.09 -6.05
N GLU A 38 -7.29 -8.05 -6.01
CA GLU A 38 -8.08 -8.44 -4.84
C GLU A 38 -7.80 -9.90 -4.46
N GLN A 39 -7.81 -10.80 -5.43
CA GLN A 39 -7.51 -12.22 -5.19
C GLN A 39 -6.11 -12.43 -4.60
N SER A 40 -5.11 -11.70 -5.09
CA SER A 40 -3.74 -11.79 -4.57
C SER A 40 -3.66 -11.25 -3.13
N LEU A 41 -4.36 -10.14 -2.84
CA LEU A 41 -4.42 -9.58 -1.48
C LEU A 41 -5.14 -10.52 -0.51
N GLN A 42 -6.21 -11.19 -0.95
CA GLN A 42 -6.92 -12.18 -0.14
C GLN A 42 -6.03 -13.37 0.21
N HIS A 43 -5.33 -13.96 -0.77
CA HIS A 43 -4.41 -15.06 -0.51
C HIS A 43 -3.23 -14.66 0.37
N LEU A 44 -2.68 -13.45 0.19
CA LEU A 44 -1.63 -12.92 1.07
C LEU A 44 -2.14 -12.82 2.51
N ARG A 45 -3.35 -12.29 2.71
CA ARG A 45 -3.98 -12.17 4.03
C ARG A 45 -4.18 -13.54 4.70
N LEU A 46 -4.64 -14.54 3.94
CA LEU A 46 -4.80 -15.91 4.45
C LEU A 46 -3.46 -16.49 4.92
N GLY A 47 -2.41 -16.40 4.09
CA GLY A 47 -1.08 -16.91 4.47
C GLY A 47 -0.48 -16.23 5.70
N VAL A 48 -0.79 -14.95 5.94
CA VAL A 48 -0.39 -14.25 7.17
C VAL A 48 -1.16 -14.79 8.39
N TYR A 49 -2.46 -15.03 8.26
CA TYR A 49 -3.29 -15.53 9.36
C TYR A 49 -3.14 -17.03 9.64
N ASP A 50 -2.57 -17.80 8.71
CA ASP A 50 -2.15 -19.18 9.00
C ASP A 50 -1.02 -19.24 10.05
N VAL A 51 -0.28 -18.14 10.22
CA VAL A 51 0.83 -18.02 11.18
C VAL A 51 0.47 -17.16 12.39
N LEU A 52 -0.34 -16.11 12.18
CA LEU A 52 -0.68 -15.13 13.20
C LEU A 52 -2.18 -15.17 13.54
N PRO A 53 -2.57 -14.98 14.81
CA PRO A 53 -3.96 -14.77 15.18
C PRO A 53 -4.60 -13.61 14.39
N SER A 54 -5.88 -13.76 14.05
CA SER A 54 -6.60 -12.77 13.22
C SER A 54 -6.63 -11.36 13.83
N THR A 55 -6.54 -11.26 15.16
CA THR A 55 -6.57 -10.00 15.91
C THR A 55 -5.20 -9.33 16.06
N SER A 56 -4.11 -9.96 15.61
CA SER A 56 -2.76 -9.47 15.84
C SER A 56 -2.41 -8.19 15.07
N LEU A 57 -3.20 -7.84 14.04
CA LEU A 57 -2.98 -6.66 13.19
C LEU A 57 -4.05 -5.56 13.35
N ASP A 58 -5.07 -5.77 14.19
CA ASP A 58 -6.24 -4.88 14.28
C ASP A 58 -5.92 -3.46 14.75
N TYR A 59 -4.86 -3.30 15.54
CA TYR A 59 -4.42 -2.01 16.10
C TYR A 59 -3.19 -1.44 15.39
N LEU A 60 -2.78 -2.04 14.28
CA LEU A 60 -1.56 -1.68 13.59
C LEU A 60 -1.85 -0.76 12.40
N SER A 61 -1.22 0.42 12.38
CA SER A 61 -1.31 1.31 11.22
C SER A 61 -0.53 0.73 10.03
N PRO A 62 -0.87 1.08 8.78
CA PRO A 62 -0.07 0.69 7.62
C PRO A 62 1.40 1.11 7.72
N GLU A 63 1.66 2.27 8.35
CA GLU A 63 3.00 2.78 8.60
C GLU A 63 3.78 1.88 9.57
N ASP A 64 3.16 1.50 10.68
CA ASP A 64 3.75 0.61 11.67
C ASP A 64 3.96 -0.79 11.09
N PHE A 65 3.02 -1.29 10.29
CA PHE A 65 3.17 -2.56 9.59
C PHE A 65 4.38 -2.57 8.66
N ARG A 66 4.54 -1.51 7.84
CA ARG A 66 5.72 -1.36 6.98
C ARG A 66 7.01 -1.30 7.81
N LEU A 67 6.96 -0.64 8.96
CA LEU A 67 8.11 -0.51 9.85
C LEU A 67 8.51 -1.87 10.46
N LEU A 68 7.54 -2.67 10.88
CA LEU A 68 7.79 -4.01 11.40
C LEU A 68 8.39 -4.93 10.33
N LEU A 69 7.90 -4.85 9.09
CA LEU A 69 8.39 -5.68 7.98
C LEU A 69 9.81 -5.31 7.53
N ASN A 70 10.12 -4.01 7.46
CA ASN A 70 11.40 -3.53 6.92
C ASN A 70 12.45 -3.24 8.01
N GLY A 71 12.04 -3.25 9.28
CA GLY A 71 12.84 -2.77 10.40
C GLY A 71 12.92 -1.24 10.46
N THR A 72 13.32 -0.72 11.63
CA THR A 72 13.56 0.71 11.83
C THR A 72 14.98 1.06 11.41
N SER A 73 15.15 1.88 10.37
CA SER A 73 16.42 2.59 10.16
C SER A 73 16.56 3.63 11.27
N ASN A 74 17.67 3.65 12.02
CA ASN A 74 17.98 4.73 12.96
C ASN A 74 18.08 6.07 12.20
N ILE A 75 16.96 6.79 12.13
CA ILE A 75 16.92 8.18 11.67
C ILE A 75 17.63 9.03 12.73
N LYS A 76 18.94 9.24 12.55
CA LYS A 76 19.70 10.22 13.33
C LYS A 76 19.09 11.60 13.07
N LYS A 77 18.31 12.11 14.01
CA LYS A 77 18.02 13.55 14.10
C LYS A 77 19.28 14.24 14.63
N GLY A 78 20.01 14.95 13.78
CA GLY A 78 21.10 15.82 14.22
C GLY A 78 22.19 15.99 13.17
N TYR A 79 22.41 17.25 12.78
CA TYR A 79 23.59 17.74 12.07
C TYR A 79 24.87 17.04 12.56
N GLY A 80 25.63 16.40 11.66
CA GLY A 80 26.98 15.92 11.99
C GLY A 80 27.36 14.56 11.40
N THR A 81 28.30 14.65 10.45
CA THR A 81 29.28 13.65 9.97
C THR A 81 28.77 12.40 9.21
N PHE A 82 28.91 12.50 7.88
CA PHE A 82 29.11 11.37 6.98
C PHE A 82 30.49 10.74 7.27
N SER A 83 30.50 9.46 7.63
CA SER A 83 31.64 8.56 7.40
C SER A 83 31.17 7.11 7.50
N ILE A 84 31.17 6.41 6.38
CA ILE A 84 31.31 4.95 6.34
C ILE A 84 32.58 4.69 5.54
N GLY A 85 33.71 4.68 6.26
CA GLY A 85 34.89 3.98 5.83
C GLY A 85 34.65 2.48 6.04
N VAL A 86 34.72 1.70 4.96
CA VAL A 86 34.75 0.24 5.05
C VAL A 86 36.11 -0.15 5.61
N LYS A 87 36.18 -0.44 6.91
CA LYS A 87 37.30 -1.21 7.47
C LYS A 87 36.91 -2.69 7.46
N HIS A 88 37.26 -3.38 6.38
CA HIS A 88 37.43 -4.82 6.42
C HIS A 88 38.80 -5.10 7.01
N HIS A 89 38.82 -5.73 8.19
CA HIS A 89 40.00 -6.41 8.73
C HIS A 89 40.17 -7.73 7.96
N LEU A 90 41.31 -7.86 7.28
CA LEU A 90 42.09 -9.08 7.14
C LEU A 90 43.53 -8.73 7.50
#